data_AF-A0A444IER0-F1
#
_entry.id   AF-A0A444IER0-F1
#
_cell.length_a   1.000
_cell.length_b   1.000
_cell.length_c   1.000
_cell.angle_alpha   90.00
_cell.angle_beta   90.00
_cell.angle_gamma   90.00
#
_symmetry.space_group_name_H-M   'P 1'
#
loop_
_entity.id
_entity.type
_entity.pdbx_description
1 polymer ?
#
loop_
_entity_poly.entity_id
_entity_poly.type
_entity_poly.pdbx_seq_one_letter_code
_entity_poly.pdbx_strand_id
1 'polypeptide(L)'
;MTSGYCVRLLHLDDALIAYSLIQVAAPCFSADDWAQVVANADRWTLVSLKDPAGYVRGLAAYRIGAHPIAGRLMDVPIFAVASVIDDMTITDLLFTSLRRRSAGCDYMRFWAQFPGDFSEMESEDRFRRWDHGLMFRIDRKPSPALL
;
A
#
# COMPACT_ATOMS: atom_id res chain seq x y z
N MET A 1 24.29 -7.43 -2.63
CA MET A 1 23.96 -7.85 -1.25
C MET A 1 22.45 -7.86 -1.12
N THR A 2 21.83 -9.00 -0.85
CA THR A 2 20.43 -9.03 -0.42
C THR A 2 20.37 -8.35 0.94
N SER A 3 19.76 -7.18 1.02
CA SER A 3 19.70 -6.33 2.21
C SER A 3 18.95 -6.95 3.41
N GLY A 4 18.63 -8.25 3.33
CA GLY A 4 17.93 -9.04 4.34
C GLY A 4 16.50 -8.57 4.65
N TYR A 5 16.04 -7.50 4.01
CA TYR A 5 14.66 -7.06 4.05
C TYR A 5 13.73 -8.08 3.39
N CYS A 6 12.55 -8.25 3.97
CA CYS A 6 11.56 -9.20 3.50
C CYS A 6 10.19 -8.54 3.34
N VAL A 7 9.65 -8.55 2.12
CA VAL A 7 8.30 -8.02 1.83
C VAL A 7 7.29 -9.16 1.80
N ARG A 8 6.26 -9.09 2.64
CA ARG A 8 5.20 -10.10 2.76
C ARG A 8 3.84 -9.46 2.98
N LEU A 9 2.77 -10.26 2.85
CA LEU A 9 1.48 -9.85 3.39
C LEU A 9 1.64 -9.64 4.91
N LEU A 10 0.99 -8.63 5.45
CA LEU A 10 1.00 -8.39 6.88
C LEU A 10 0.31 -9.56 7.60
N HIS A 11 1.00 -10.15 8.57
CA HIS A 11 0.40 -11.16 9.44
C HIS A 11 -0.40 -10.47 10.56
N LEU A 12 -1.50 -11.07 11.01
CA LEU A 12 -2.35 -10.50 12.07
C LEU A 12 -1.57 -10.22 13.36
N ASP A 13 -0.65 -11.12 13.72
CA ASP A 13 0.23 -10.96 14.90
C ASP A 13 1.15 -9.72 14.79
N ASP A 14 1.43 -9.26 13.57
CA ASP A 14 2.25 -8.08 13.32
C ASP A 14 1.43 -6.79 13.25
N ALA A 15 0.09 -6.85 13.32
CA ALA A 15 -0.78 -5.69 13.13
C ALA A 15 -0.50 -4.58 14.16
N LEU A 16 -0.29 -4.95 15.43
CA LEU A 16 0.04 -3.98 16.48
C LEU A 16 1.42 -3.35 16.25
N ILE A 17 2.42 -4.14 15.84
CA ILE A 17 3.77 -3.65 15.55
C ILE A 17 3.72 -2.71 14.34
N ALA A 18 2.96 -3.06 13.31
CA ALA A 18 2.75 -2.23 12.13
C ALA A 18 2.05 -0.90 12.46
N TYR A 19 1.18 -0.86 13.47
CA TYR A 19 0.54 0.37 13.92
C TYR A 19 1.55 1.42 14.42
N SER A 20 2.67 0.99 15.03
CA SER A 20 3.72 1.94 15.45
C SER A 20 4.28 2.76 14.28
N LEU A 21 4.36 2.17 13.08
CA LEU A 21 4.77 2.87 11.87
C LEU A 21 3.69 3.84 11.38
N ILE A 22 2.42 3.45 11.47
CA ILE A 22 1.28 4.33 11.16
C ILE A 22 1.26 5.54 12.08
N GLN A 23 1.44 5.36 13.39
CA GLN A 23 1.45 6.50 14.32
C GLN A 23 2.52 7.55 14.01
N VAL A 24 3.67 7.12 13.47
CA VAL A 24 4.73 8.03 13.06
C VAL A 24 4.37 8.74 11.74
N ALA A 25 3.79 8.03 10.77
CA ALA A 25 3.52 8.57 9.44
C ALA A 25 2.18 9.34 9.35
N ALA A 26 1.19 8.94 10.13
CA ALA A 26 -0.18 9.46 10.15
C ALA A 26 -0.72 9.50 11.59
N PRO A 27 -0.26 10.45 12.43
CA PRO A 27 -0.62 10.50 13.86
C PRO A 27 -2.12 10.62 14.15
N CYS A 28 -2.90 11.17 13.20
CA CYS A 28 -4.34 11.30 13.33
C CYS A 28 -5.11 9.99 13.07
N PHE A 29 -4.46 8.99 12.44
CA PHE A 29 -5.10 7.72 12.14
C PHE A 29 -5.08 6.83 13.39
N SER A 30 -6.27 6.61 13.97
CA SER A 30 -6.38 6.00 15.28
C SER A 30 -6.09 4.49 15.27
N ALA A 31 -5.88 3.91 16.45
CA ALA A 31 -5.72 2.46 16.60
C ALA A 31 -7.01 1.73 16.22
N ASP A 32 -8.18 2.34 16.47
CA ASP A 32 -9.49 1.80 16.12
C ASP A 32 -9.71 1.83 14.61
N ASP A 33 -9.29 2.90 13.92
CA ASP A 33 -9.29 2.96 12.45
C ASP A 33 -8.37 1.88 11.86
N TRP A 34 -7.18 1.72 12.42
CA TRP A 34 -6.26 0.67 11.99
C TRP A 34 -6.81 -0.74 12.22
N ALA A 35 -7.43 -0.99 13.36
CA ALA A 35 -8.10 -2.26 13.65
C ALA A 35 -9.20 -2.55 12.62
N GLN A 36 -9.95 -1.53 12.19
CA GLN A 36 -10.94 -1.68 11.11
C GLN A 36 -10.27 -2.05 9.78
N VAL A 37 -9.16 -1.42 9.39
CA VAL A 37 -8.43 -1.80 8.17
C VAL A 37 -8.00 -3.27 8.23
N VAL A 38 -7.41 -3.68 9.35
CA VAL A 38 -6.92 -5.06 9.57
C VAL A 38 -8.05 -6.08 9.55
N ALA A 39 -9.21 -5.75 10.14
CA ALA A 39 -10.38 -6.61 10.16
C ALA A 39 -11.05 -6.76 8.78
N ASN A 40 -10.93 -5.77 7.89
CA ASN A 40 -11.56 -5.76 6.57
C ASN A 40 -10.66 -6.35 5.47
N ALA A 41 -10.12 -7.56 5.70
CA ALA A 41 -9.18 -8.23 4.79
C ALA A 41 -9.77 -8.56 3.40
N ASP A 42 -11.09 -8.63 3.27
CA ASP A 42 -11.78 -8.83 1.98
C ASP A 42 -11.65 -7.60 1.07
N ARG A 43 -11.49 -6.40 1.65
CA ARG A 43 -11.39 -5.13 0.91
C ARG A 43 -9.95 -4.60 0.88
N TRP A 44 -9.21 -4.78 1.98
CA TRP A 44 -7.88 -4.21 2.15
C TRP A 44 -6.82 -5.30 2.20
N THR A 45 -5.86 -5.22 1.27
CA THR A 45 -4.65 -6.01 1.33
C THR A 45 -3.54 -5.22 2.02
N LEU A 46 -2.97 -5.80 3.06
CA LEU A 46 -1.88 -5.22 3.84
C LEU A 46 -0.56 -5.90 3.49
N VAL A 47 0.48 -5.11 3.26
CA VAL A 47 1.84 -5.56 2.92
C VAL A 47 2.82 -4.90 3.85
N SER A 48 3.66 -5.69 4.51
CA SER A 48 4.74 -5.21 5.36
C SER A 48 6.11 -5.57 4.79
N LEU A 49 7.08 -4.70 5.00
CA LEU A 49 8.49 -4.94 4.80
C LEU A 49 9.17 -4.99 6.16
N LYS A 50 9.79 -6.13 6.49
CA LYS A 50 10.56 -6.34 7.72
C LYS A 50 12.05 -6.29 7.47
N ASP A 51 12.81 -5.74 8.43
CA ASP A 51 14.27 -5.84 8.46
C ASP A 51 14.75 -7.23 8.95
N PRO A 52 16.05 -7.54 8.88
CA PRO A 52 16.58 -8.83 9.34
C PRO A 52 16.36 -9.12 10.82
N ALA A 53 16.16 -8.08 11.64
CA ALA A 53 15.84 -8.20 13.06
C ALA A 53 14.33 -8.39 13.31
N GLY A 54 13.51 -8.39 12.26
CA GLY A 54 12.07 -8.63 12.31
C GLY A 54 11.22 -7.37 12.49
N TYR A 55 11.81 -6.18 12.57
CA TYR A 55 11.06 -4.95 12.73
C TYR A 55 10.38 -4.53 11.43
N VAL A 56 9.13 -4.10 11.51
CA VAL A 56 8.40 -3.52 10.37
C VAL A 56 9.00 -2.15 10.05
N ARG A 57 9.58 -2.01 8.86
CA ARG A 57 10.19 -0.78 8.34
C ARG A 57 9.41 -0.14 7.20
N GLY A 58 8.56 -0.91 6.55
CA GLY A 58 7.66 -0.43 5.51
C GLY A 58 6.29 -1.09 5.63
N LEU A 59 5.26 -0.35 5.27
CA LEU A 59 3.87 -0.80 5.31
C LEU A 59 3.10 -0.17 4.16
N ALA A 60 2.25 -0.96 3.51
CA ALA A 60 1.27 -0.47 2.58
C ALA A 60 -0.09 -1.14 2.80
N ALA A 61 -1.16 -0.35 2.63
CA ALA A 61 -2.52 -0.85 2.53
C ALA A 61 -3.06 -0.47 1.16
N TYR A 62 -3.69 -1.42 0.46
CA TYR A 62 -4.31 -1.14 -0.82
C TYR A 62 -5.59 -1.94 -1.05
N ARG A 63 -6.43 -1.43 -1.95
CA ARG A 63 -7.54 -2.16 -2.55
C ARG A 63 -7.41 -2.16 -4.07
N ILE A 64 -8.06 -3.10 -4.75
CA ILE A 64 -8.15 -3.11 -6.21
C ILE A 64 -9.62 -2.98 -6.62
N GLY A 65 -9.93 -2.06 -7.53
CA GLY A 65 -11.30 -1.81 -7.98
C GLY A 65 -11.39 -1.24 -9.40
N ALA A 66 -12.61 -1.15 -9.92
CA ALA A 66 -12.87 -0.51 -11.21
C ALA A 66 -13.10 1.00 -11.03
N HIS A 67 -12.19 1.80 -11.56
CA HIS A 67 -12.23 3.26 -11.56
C HIS A 67 -12.82 3.78 -12.88
N PRO A 68 -13.72 4.78 -12.85
CA PRO A 68 -14.42 5.26 -14.06
C PRO A 68 -13.47 5.78 -15.15
N ILE A 69 -12.32 6.34 -14.76
CA ILE A 69 -11.32 6.89 -15.69
C ILE A 69 -10.09 5.98 -15.83
N ALA A 70 -9.72 5.26 -14.76
CA ALA A 70 -8.45 4.53 -14.71
C ALA A 70 -8.58 3.09 -15.17
N GLY A 71 -9.80 2.59 -15.41
CA GLY A 71 -10.00 1.16 -15.58
C GLY A 71 -9.72 0.43 -14.28
N ARG A 72 -8.94 -0.66 -14.32
CA ARG A 72 -8.64 -1.43 -13.11
C ARG A 72 -7.52 -0.73 -12.32
N LEU A 73 -7.81 -0.28 -11.10
CA LEU A 73 -6.93 0.54 -10.28
C LEU A 73 -6.52 -0.20 -9.01
N MET A 74 -5.22 -0.25 -8.71
CA MET A 74 -4.72 -0.48 -7.36
C MET A 74 -4.66 0.86 -6.63
N ASP A 75 -5.48 1.04 -5.60
CA ASP A 75 -5.55 2.27 -4.82
C ASP A 75 -4.87 2.08 -3.46
N VAL A 76 -3.83 2.87 -3.20
CA VAL A 76 -2.89 2.75 -2.08
C VAL A 76 -3.00 3.98 -1.17
N PRO A 77 -3.95 4.01 -0.21
CA PRO A 77 -4.11 5.11 0.75
C PRO A 77 -2.99 5.18 1.79
N ILE A 78 -2.36 4.06 2.10
CA ILE A 78 -1.29 3.98 3.09
C ILE A 78 -0.05 3.45 2.36
N PHE A 79 0.99 4.26 2.32
CA PHE A 79 2.34 3.86 1.94
C PHE A 79 3.32 4.54 2.90
N ALA A 80 3.78 3.81 3.90
CA ALA A 80 4.62 4.32 4.97
C ALA A 80 5.96 3.59 4.98
N VAL A 81 7.04 4.35 5.10
CA VAL A 81 8.40 3.85 5.26
C VAL A 81 9.04 4.64 6.39
N ALA A 82 9.66 3.95 7.35
CA ALA A 82 10.48 4.58 8.37
C ALA A 82 11.82 3.86 8.49
N SER A 83 12.87 4.56 8.11
CA SER A 83 14.25 4.20 8.39
C SER A 83 15.12 5.45 8.37
N VAL A 84 16.09 5.50 9.28
CA VAL A 84 17.07 6.60 9.35
C VAL A 84 18.25 6.35 8.41
N ILE A 85 18.42 5.12 7.92
CA ILE A 85 19.66 4.66 7.25
C ILE A 85 19.39 4.22 5.80
N ASP A 86 18.24 3.59 5.53
CA ASP A 86 17.97 2.85 4.27
C ASP A 86 16.58 3.16 3.67
N ASP A 87 16.02 4.34 3.91
CA ASP A 87 14.68 4.72 3.46
C ASP A 87 14.45 4.51 1.96
N MET A 88 15.43 4.82 1.11
CA MET A 88 15.37 4.62 -0.34
C MET A 88 15.30 3.13 -0.72
N THR A 89 16.09 2.28 -0.06
CA THR A 89 16.08 0.83 -0.31
C THR A 89 14.75 0.21 0.10
N ILE A 90 14.22 0.60 1.26
CA ILE A 90 12.93 0.10 1.76
C ILE A 90 11.79 0.56 0.85
N THR A 91 11.82 1.82 0.42
CA THR A 91 10.86 2.40 -0.51
C THR A 91 10.87 1.64 -1.84
N ASP A 92 12.03 1.43 -2.44
CA ASP A 92 12.16 0.72 -3.72
C ASP A 92 11.67 -0.73 -3.64
N LEU A 93 12.03 -1.46 -2.57
CA LEU A 93 11.59 -2.83 -2.36
C LEU A 93 10.07 -2.92 -2.16
N LEU A 94 9.49 -2.03 -1.37
CA LEU A 94 8.04 -2.02 -1.12
C LEU A 94 7.28 -1.61 -2.38
N PHE A 95 7.72 -0.55 -3.06
CA PHE A 95 7.14 -0.10 -4.33
C PHE A 95 7.21 -1.19 -5.41
N THR A 96 8.37 -1.84 -5.57
CA THR A 96 8.56 -2.95 -6.51
C THR A 96 7.62 -4.12 -6.20
N SER A 97 7.39 -4.41 -4.92
CA SER A 97 6.42 -5.43 -4.50
C SER A 97 4.98 -5.04 -4.89
N LEU A 98 4.55 -3.80 -4.65
CA LEU A 98 3.23 -3.31 -5.06
C LEU A 98 3.08 -3.30 -6.59
N ARG A 99 4.12 -2.93 -7.32
CA ARG A 99 4.14 -2.98 -8.79
C ARG A 99 3.95 -4.40 -9.34
N ARG A 100 4.51 -5.42 -8.68
CA ARG A 100 4.25 -6.82 -9.05
C ARG A 100 2.82 -7.25 -8.71
N ARG A 101 2.29 -6.80 -7.57
CA ARG A 101 0.92 -7.10 -7.11
C ARG A 101 -0.17 -6.40 -7.90
N SER A 102 0.16 -5.30 -8.57
CA SER A 102 -0.73 -4.59 -9.49
C SER A 102 -0.78 -5.21 -10.89
N ALA A 103 -0.26 -6.42 -11.08
CA ALA A 103 -0.46 -7.17 -12.31
C ALA A 103 -1.95 -7.24 -12.67
N GLY A 104 -2.30 -6.82 -13.88
CA GLY A 104 -3.67 -6.72 -14.37
C GLY A 104 -4.39 -5.41 -14.06
N CYS A 105 -3.81 -4.55 -13.20
CA CYS A 105 -4.25 -3.17 -13.08
C CYS A 105 -3.67 -2.32 -14.21
N ASP A 106 -4.40 -1.27 -14.57
CA ASP A 106 -3.99 -0.25 -15.54
C ASP A 106 -3.15 0.83 -14.87
N TYR A 107 -3.50 1.13 -13.63
CA TYR A 107 -2.84 2.12 -12.79
C TYR A 107 -2.69 1.63 -11.36
N MET A 108 -1.72 2.22 -10.68
CA MET A 108 -1.57 2.21 -9.24
C MET A 108 -1.60 3.67 -8.76
N ARG A 109 -2.39 3.99 -7.74
CA ARG A 109 -2.48 5.34 -7.15
C ARG A 109 -1.95 5.32 -5.73
N PHE A 110 -1.06 6.25 -5.41
CA PHE A 110 -0.68 6.56 -4.03
C PHE A 110 -1.40 7.83 -3.60
N TRP A 111 -2.08 7.82 -2.46
CA TRP A 111 -2.75 9.02 -1.98
C TRP A 111 -1.72 10.10 -1.64
N ALA A 112 -2.03 11.35 -1.98
CA ALA A 112 -1.14 12.47 -1.68
C ALA A 112 -1.07 12.80 -0.19
N GLN A 113 -2.07 12.37 0.57
CA GLN A 113 -2.18 12.53 2.01
C GLN A 113 -2.68 11.21 2.61
N PHE A 114 -2.18 10.87 3.80
CA PHE A 114 -2.74 9.76 4.57
C PHE A 114 -4.23 10.02 4.85
N PRO A 115 -5.05 8.96 4.91
CA PRO A 115 -6.43 9.09 5.38
C PRO A 115 -6.47 9.69 6.79
N GLY A 116 -7.47 10.53 7.05
CA GLY A 116 -7.77 11.01 8.39
C GLY A 116 -8.33 9.91 9.29
N ASP A 117 -9.14 9.02 8.72
CA ASP A 117 -9.81 7.91 9.41
C ASP A 117 -10.16 6.76 8.44
N PHE A 118 -10.72 5.67 8.96
CA PHE A 118 -11.10 4.52 8.14
C PHE A 118 -12.24 4.83 7.16
N SER A 119 -13.17 5.72 7.53
CA SER A 119 -14.31 6.09 6.67
C SER A 119 -13.84 6.76 5.38
N GLU A 120 -12.76 7.54 5.46
CA GLU A 120 -12.17 8.19 4.31
C GLU A 120 -11.56 7.17 3.33
N MET A 121 -10.97 6.09 3.85
CA MET A 121 -10.48 4.94 3.05
C MET A 121 -11.62 4.25 2.30
N GLU A 122 -12.77 4.09 2.97
CA GLU A 122 -13.97 3.41 2.45
C GLU A 122 -14.81 4.26 1.48
N SER A 123 -14.56 5.57 1.42
CA SER A 123 -15.30 6.50 0.56
C SER A 123 -15.17 6.12 -0.92
N GLU A 124 -16.29 5.77 -1.54
CA GLU A 124 -16.38 5.51 -2.98
C GLU A 124 -16.26 6.78 -3.81
N ASP A 125 -16.74 7.92 -3.29
CA ASP A 125 -16.58 9.20 -3.96
C ASP A 125 -15.11 9.59 -4.02
N ARG A 126 -14.37 9.40 -2.91
CA ARG A 126 -12.92 9.58 -2.92
C ARG A 126 -12.24 8.59 -3.87
N PHE A 127 -12.62 7.31 -3.85
CA PHE A 127 -12.07 6.32 -4.78
C PHE A 127 -12.16 6.77 -6.24
N ARG A 128 -13.33 7.28 -6.65
CA ARG A 128 -13.66 7.67 -8.04
C ARG A 128 -13.01 8.99 -8.49
N ARG A 129 -12.46 9.77 -7.56
CA ARG A 129 -11.71 10.98 -7.90
C ARG A 129 -10.37 10.59 -8.50
N TRP A 130 -10.01 11.23 -9.59
CA TRP A 130 -8.72 10.99 -10.25
C TRP A 130 -7.56 11.75 -9.57
N ASP A 131 -7.86 12.83 -8.85
CA ASP A 131 -6.95 13.94 -8.55
C ASP A 131 -6.40 13.97 -7.11
N HIS A 132 -6.68 12.96 -6.28
CA HIS A 132 -6.23 12.96 -4.87
C HIS A 132 -4.98 12.13 -4.60
N GLY A 133 -4.24 11.77 -5.65
CA GLY A 133 -3.04 10.96 -5.52
C GLY A 133 -2.14 10.96 -6.74
N LEU A 134 -0.94 10.43 -6.55
CA LEU A 134 0.02 10.19 -7.63
C LEU A 134 -0.40 8.94 -8.42
N MET A 135 -0.67 9.13 -9.71
CA MET A 135 -1.02 8.05 -10.63
C MET A 135 0.22 7.48 -11.31
N PHE A 136 0.43 6.18 -11.13
CA PHE A 136 1.49 5.42 -11.80
C PHE A 136 0.86 4.45 -12.80
N ARG A 137 1.17 4.60 -14.10
CA ARG A 137 0.70 3.67 -15.13
C ARG A 137 1.45 2.35 -15.00
N ILE A 138 0.71 1.24 -14.99
CA ILE A 138 1.32 -0.10 -14.94
C ILE A 138 1.63 -0.53 -16.36
N ASP A 139 2.92 -0.75 -16.63
CA ASP A 139 3.37 -1.29 -17.91
C ASP A 139 2.71 -2.65 -18.14
N ARG A 140 1.78 -2.71 -19.11
CA ARG A 140 1.30 -3.98 -19.62
C ARG A 140 2.44 -4.57 -20.46
N LYS A 141 3.00 -5.71 -20.05
CA LYS A 141 3.78 -6.52 -21.00
C LYS A 141 2.85 -6.76 -22.20
N PRO A 142 3.27 -6.45 -23.44
CA PRO A 142 2.46 -6.80 -24.59
C PRO A 142 2.20 -8.30 -24.52
N SER A 143 0.93 -8.70 -24.61
CA SER A 143 0.60 -10.10 -24.86
C SER A 143 1.42 -10.52 -26.07
N PRO A 144 2.18 -11.64 -26.03
CA PRO A 144 2.78 -12.15 -27.24
C PRO A 144 1.63 -12.32 -28.22
N ALA A 145 1.68 -11.56 -29.32
CA ALA A 145 0.72 -11.72 -30.40
C ALA A 145 0.75 -13.21 -30.77
N LEU A 146 -0.40 -13.86 -30.73
CA LEU A 146 -0.57 -15.18 -31.31
C LEU A 146 -0.34 -15.01 -32.80
N LEU A 147 0.90 -15.24 -33.24
CA LEU A 147 1.30 -15.48 -34.63
C LEU A 147 1.46 -16.98 -34.82
#